data_AF-A0A554SA15-F1
#
_entry.id   AF-A0A554SA15-F1
#
_cell.length_a   1.000
_cell.length_b   1.000
_cell.length_c   1.000
_cell.angle_alpha   90.00
_cell.angle_beta   90.00
_cell.angle_gamma   90.00
#
_symmetry.space_group_name_H-M   'P 1'
#
loop_
_entity.id
_entity.type
_entity.pdbx_description
1 polymer ?
#
loop_
_entity_poly.entity_id
_entity_poly.type
_entity_poly.pdbx_seq_one_letter_code
_entity_poly.pdbx_strand_id
1 'polypeptide(L)'
;MTAEPASVSPAELWNDDLAVFGSLVGALDDTALCATANAGAAVSAPGRYARIGALGGPWPQHHAGEVVLRLCPSVLDAFALDEQERTLRVVNHHGDVVHRVALGGPAAVRRSRCGTTLGTSPWSAHGDAPCAAGALLDLNTQAHLDTLVHDAGVQRRRALEQLGGRNEVSALSAPLALHALDHLHRDRLHVTLAVPTDGCVMAVGGAVTGLRGAADTLFVHLEGGTVRIDTSTVHEGWVVRPRHGSATLELYDRTGRCVLAIAQPGRREPVAAARWEHLTAMLSIS
;
A
#
# COMPACT_ATOMS: atom_id res chain seq x y z
N MET A 1 47.08 17.84 -12.00
CA MET A 1 45.62 18.11 -12.00
C MET A 1 44.97 17.11 -12.93
N THR A 2 44.55 15.97 -12.39
CA THR A 2 43.71 14.99 -13.08
C THR A 2 42.27 15.50 -12.98
N ALA A 3 41.65 15.79 -14.12
CA ALA A 3 40.24 16.13 -14.17
C ALA A 3 39.41 14.92 -13.73
N GLU A 4 38.57 15.10 -12.72
CA GLU A 4 37.50 14.14 -12.41
C GLU A 4 36.58 14.04 -13.65
N PRO A 5 36.24 12.82 -14.11
CA PRO A 5 35.22 12.69 -15.13
C PRO A 5 33.90 13.18 -14.52
N ALA A 6 33.26 14.12 -15.22
CA ALA A 6 31.90 14.54 -14.91
C ALA A 6 31.02 13.29 -14.77
N SER A 7 30.38 13.14 -13.61
CA SER A 7 29.41 12.07 -13.36
C SER A 7 28.23 12.28 -14.31
N VAL A 8 28.28 11.61 -15.46
CA VAL A 8 27.13 11.51 -16.36
C VAL A 8 26.08 10.73 -15.58
N SER A 9 25.01 11.43 -15.15
CA SER A 9 23.82 10.77 -14.62
C SER A 9 23.36 9.75 -15.66
N PRO A 10 23.12 8.48 -15.29
CA PRO A 10 22.73 7.45 -16.24
C PRO A 10 21.46 7.87 -16.99
N ALA A 11 21.42 7.67 -18.31
CA ALA A 11 20.28 7.98 -19.16
C ALA A 11 19.09 7.07 -18.80
N GLU A 12 18.00 7.67 -18.33
CA GLU A 12 16.77 6.94 -18.02
C GLU A 12 15.90 6.82 -19.28
N LEU A 13 15.30 5.64 -19.50
CA LEU A 13 14.31 5.41 -20.56
C LEU A 13 12.91 5.67 -19.99
N TRP A 14 12.31 6.80 -20.39
CA TRP A 14 11.02 7.27 -19.91
C TRP A 14 9.86 6.80 -20.81
N ASN A 15 8.72 6.47 -20.19
CA ASN A 15 7.49 6.10 -20.89
C ASN A 15 6.25 6.49 -20.04
N ASP A 16 5.28 7.13 -20.67
CA ASP A 16 4.03 7.64 -20.07
C ASP A 16 2.84 6.68 -20.22
N ASP A 17 2.96 5.63 -21.03
CA ASP A 17 1.93 4.60 -21.21
C ASP A 17 1.98 3.56 -20.09
N LEU A 18 1.20 3.79 -19.03
CA LEU A 18 1.07 2.86 -17.90
C LEU A 18 0.53 1.46 -18.29
N ALA A 19 -0.04 1.29 -19.49
CA ALA A 19 -0.37 -0.04 -19.98
C ALA A 19 0.87 -0.84 -20.38
N VAL A 20 1.90 -0.16 -20.90
CA VAL A 20 3.22 -0.74 -21.12
C VAL A 20 3.85 -1.12 -19.78
N PHE A 21 3.72 -0.28 -18.75
CA PHE A 21 4.19 -0.61 -17.40
C PHE A 21 3.61 -1.94 -16.91
N GLY A 22 2.29 -2.12 -16.97
CA GLY A 22 1.69 -3.37 -16.47
C GLY A 22 2.07 -4.61 -17.29
N SER A 23 2.38 -4.44 -18.58
CA SER A 23 2.95 -5.50 -19.41
C SER A 23 4.39 -5.85 -19.02
N LEU A 24 5.20 -4.84 -18.67
CA LEU A 24 6.59 -5.02 -18.22
C LEU A 24 6.64 -5.75 -16.88
N VAL A 25 5.90 -5.26 -15.89
CA VAL A 25 5.92 -5.84 -14.55
C VAL A 25 5.21 -7.20 -14.48
N GLY A 26 4.23 -7.44 -15.36
CA GLY A 26 3.61 -8.76 -15.52
C GLY A 26 4.52 -9.81 -16.15
N ALA A 27 5.65 -9.40 -16.75
CA ALA A 27 6.66 -10.30 -17.30
C ALA A 27 7.80 -10.62 -16.31
N LEU A 28 7.78 -10.02 -15.11
CA LEU A 28 8.80 -10.22 -14.10
C LEU A 28 8.63 -11.58 -13.41
N ASP A 29 9.77 -12.20 -13.10
CA ASP A 29 9.81 -13.44 -12.35
C ASP A 29 9.88 -13.18 -10.84
N ASP A 30 9.93 -14.26 -10.07
CA ASP A 30 9.92 -14.21 -8.61
C ASP A 30 11.22 -13.64 -8.00
N THR A 31 12.21 -13.26 -8.83
CA THR A 31 13.48 -12.66 -8.39
C THR A 31 13.43 -11.13 -8.30
N ALA A 32 12.38 -10.51 -8.82
CA ALA A 32 12.18 -9.07 -8.71
C ALA A 32 11.96 -8.66 -7.25
N LEU A 33 12.60 -7.57 -6.81
CA LEU A 33 12.36 -6.94 -5.52
C LEU A 33 11.56 -5.66 -5.73
N CYS A 34 10.31 -5.70 -5.29
CA CYS A 34 9.36 -4.61 -5.42
C CYS A 34 9.35 -3.78 -4.14
N ALA A 35 9.26 -2.46 -4.23
CA ALA A 35 9.21 -1.58 -3.07
C ALA A 35 8.40 -0.30 -3.30
N THR A 36 7.66 0.10 -2.27
CA THR A 36 6.95 1.39 -2.17
C THR A 36 7.24 1.99 -0.81
N ALA A 37 7.44 3.31 -0.75
CA ALA A 37 7.70 4.00 0.49
C ALA A 37 7.03 5.37 0.51
N ASN A 38 6.49 5.74 1.66
CA ASN A 38 6.08 7.10 2.00
C ASN A 38 7.01 7.63 3.12
N ALA A 39 6.67 8.79 3.69
CA ALA A 39 7.49 9.43 4.71
C ALA A 39 7.60 8.61 6.01
N GLY A 40 6.61 7.77 6.33
CA GLY A 40 6.53 7.04 7.59
C GLY A 40 6.68 5.52 7.49
N ALA A 41 6.62 4.95 6.29
CA ALA A 41 6.72 3.51 6.08
C ALA A 41 7.32 3.15 4.72
N ALA A 42 7.90 1.96 4.64
CA ALA A 42 8.32 1.34 3.41
C ALA A 42 7.93 -0.14 3.40
N VAL A 43 7.33 -0.60 2.32
CA VAL A 43 7.06 -2.02 2.07
C VAL A 43 7.98 -2.52 0.97
N SER A 44 8.50 -3.74 1.17
CA SER A 44 9.28 -4.44 0.16
C SER A 44 8.92 -5.91 0.13
N ALA A 45 8.85 -6.49 -1.06
CA ALA A 45 8.61 -7.91 -1.24
C ALA A 45 9.34 -8.43 -2.47
N PRO A 46 9.98 -9.61 -2.39
CA PRO A 46 10.34 -10.34 -3.58
C PRO A 46 9.08 -10.94 -4.20
N GLY A 47 9.08 -11.09 -5.52
CA GLY A 47 8.05 -11.84 -6.22
C GLY A 47 7.51 -11.16 -7.47
N ARG A 48 6.66 -11.90 -8.16
CA ARG A 48 5.93 -11.40 -9.33
C ARG A 48 4.74 -10.54 -8.92
N TYR A 49 4.34 -9.64 -9.81
CA TYR A 49 3.08 -8.92 -9.62
C TYR A 49 1.90 -9.85 -9.86
N ALA A 50 0.97 -9.86 -8.91
CA ALA A 50 -0.39 -10.27 -9.23
C ALA A 50 -0.97 -9.31 -10.28
N ARG A 51 -2.05 -9.70 -10.97
CA ARG A 51 -2.69 -8.85 -12.00
C ARG A 51 -2.88 -7.41 -11.48
N ILE A 52 -2.23 -6.42 -12.10
CA ILE A 52 -2.50 -5.01 -11.79
C ILE A 52 -3.92 -4.71 -12.27
N GLY A 53 -4.86 -4.65 -11.33
CA GLY A 53 -6.27 -4.35 -11.64
C GLY A 53 -6.61 -2.88 -11.47
N ALA A 54 -7.68 -2.45 -12.14
CA ALA A 54 -8.27 -1.12 -12.01
C ALA A 54 -8.64 -0.80 -10.56
N LEU A 55 -8.61 0.49 -10.22
CA LEU A 55 -9.31 1.01 -9.03
C LEU A 55 -10.80 0.68 -9.14
N GLY A 56 -11.40 0.23 -8.04
CA GLY A 56 -12.79 -0.25 -8.00
C GLY A 56 -12.99 -1.66 -8.56
N GLY A 57 -11.96 -2.27 -9.15
CA GLY A 57 -11.96 -3.69 -9.51
C GLY A 57 -11.67 -4.59 -8.31
N PRO A 58 -11.86 -5.92 -8.43
CA PRO A 58 -11.47 -6.84 -7.36
C PRO A 58 -9.97 -6.74 -7.10
N TRP A 59 -9.56 -6.75 -5.83
CA TRP A 59 -8.15 -6.88 -5.50
C TRP A 59 -7.67 -8.28 -5.90
N PRO A 60 -6.45 -8.40 -6.47
CA PRO A 60 -5.86 -9.69 -6.75
C PRO A 60 -5.83 -10.54 -5.48
N GLN A 61 -6.02 -11.85 -5.64
CA GLN A 61 -5.85 -12.75 -4.50
C GLN A 61 -4.40 -12.67 -4.05
N HIS A 62 -4.18 -12.43 -2.76
CA HIS A 62 -2.85 -12.49 -2.16
C HIS A 62 -2.42 -13.96 -2.10
N HIS A 63 -1.71 -14.44 -3.11
CA HIS A 63 -0.98 -15.70 -3.04
C HIS A 63 0.41 -15.45 -2.45
N ALA A 64 0.97 -16.48 -1.79
CA ALA A 64 2.33 -16.40 -1.28
C ALA A 64 3.31 -16.14 -2.45
N GLY A 65 4.17 -15.14 -2.30
CA GLY A 65 5.11 -14.71 -3.33
C GLY A 65 4.54 -13.78 -4.40
N GLU A 66 3.29 -13.30 -4.25
CA GLU A 66 2.72 -12.30 -5.17
C GLU A 66 2.66 -10.91 -4.53
N VAL A 67 3.08 -9.91 -5.32
CA VAL A 67 2.99 -8.50 -4.98
C VAL A 67 1.67 -7.93 -5.49
N VAL A 68 0.92 -7.27 -4.60
CA VAL A 68 -0.30 -6.57 -4.98
C VAL A 68 -0.02 -5.08 -5.08
N LEU A 69 -0.33 -4.52 -6.25
CA LEU A 69 -0.13 -3.11 -6.58
C LEU A 69 -1.42 -2.51 -7.12
N ARG A 70 -1.79 -1.35 -6.61
CA ARG A 70 -2.83 -0.46 -7.15
C ARG A 70 -2.20 0.84 -7.62
N LEU A 71 -2.66 1.31 -8.77
CA LEU A 71 -2.17 2.54 -9.40
C LEU A 71 -3.34 3.46 -9.76
N CYS A 72 -3.13 4.77 -9.64
CA CYS A 72 -4.08 5.80 -10.05
C CYS A 72 -3.51 6.61 -11.22
N PRO A 73 -3.90 6.32 -12.48
CA PRO A 73 -3.32 6.97 -13.66
C PRO A 73 -3.43 8.49 -13.67
N SER A 74 -4.47 9.05 -13.05
CA SER A 74 -4.68 10.50 -13.02
C SER A 74 -3.72 11.26 -12.09
N VAL A 75 -2.85 10.54 -11.37
CA VAL A 75 -1.83 11.09 -10.45
C VAL A 75 -0.42 10.74 -10.93
N LEU A 76 -0.30 9.70 -11.76
CA LEU A 76 0.95 9.16 -12.24
C LEU A 76 1.36 9.82 -13.55
N ASP A 77 2.64 10.12 -13.67
CA ASP A 77 3.18 10.82 -14.85
C ASP A 77 3.79 9.84 -15.85
N ALA A 78 4.75 9.05 -15.37
CA ALA A 78 5.53 8.16 -16.20
C ALA A 78 6.16 7.04 -15.37
N PHE A 79 6.81 6.12 -16.06
CA PHE A 79 7.79 5.22 -15.47
C PHE A 79 9.12 5.32 -16.22
N ALA A 80 10.20 4.98 -15.52
CA ALA A 80 11.55 5.01 -16.04
C ALA A 80 12.25 3.67 -15.80
N LEU A 81 13.02 3.20 -16.79
CA LEU A 81 14.02 2.15 -16.61
C LEU A 81 15.42 2.77 -16.59
N ASP A 82 16.28 2.28 -15.72
CA ASP A 82 17.70 2.64 -15.77
C ASP A 82 18.39 2.04 -17.02
N GLU A 83 19.55 2.59 -17.41
CA GLU A 83 20.31 2.15 -18.60
C GLU A 83 20.65 0.66 -18.59
N GLN A 84 20.78 0.09 -17.39
CA GLN A 84 21.14 -1.31 -17.21
C GLN A 84 19.93 -2.24 -17.24
N GLU A 85 18.72 -1.68 -17.38
CA GLU A 85 17.43 -2.37 -17.30
C GLU A 85 17.34 -3.25 -16.04
N ARG A 86 17.83 -2.72 -14.92
CA ARG A 86 17.87 -3.35 -13.60
C ARG A 86 16.93 -2.70 -12.61
N THR A 87 16.60 -1.43 -12.81
CA THR A 87 15.67 -0.71 -11.94
C THR A 87 14.56 -0.10 -12.75
N LEU A 88 13.32 -0.44 -12.41
CA LEU A 88 12.13 0.24 -12.89
C LEU A 88 11.62 1.16 -11.78
N ARG A 89 11.23 2.38 -12.13
CA ARG A 89 10.65 3.37 -11.22
C ARG A 89 9.35 3.91 -11.79
N VAL A 90 8.35 4.11 -10.94
CA VAL A 90 7.12 4.82 -11.29
C VAL A 90 7.15 6.18 -10.61
N VAL A 91 6.79 7.24 -11.34
CA VAL A 91 6.75 8.60 -10.83
C VAL A 91 5.36 9.21 -10.90
N ASN A 92 5.05 10.09 -9.96
CA ASN A 92 3.85 10.92 -9.98
C ASN A 92 4.09 12.26 -10.73
N HIS A 93 3.03 13.04 -10.96
CA HIS A 93 3.12 14.37 -11.60
C HIS A 93 3.93 15.41 -10.79
N HIS A 94 4.27 15.11 -9.54
CA HIS A 94 5.15 15.95 -8.72
C HIS A 94 6.64 15.58 -8.91
N GLY A 95 6.94 14.52 -9.67
CA GLY A 95 8.29 14.00 -9.87
C GLY A 95 8.77 13.04 -8.77
N ASP A 96 7.91 12.68 -7.82
CA ASP A 96 8.26 11.74 -6.75
C ASP A 96 8.24 10.31 -7.26
N VAL A 97 9.20 9.50 -6.83
CA VAL A 97 9.20 8.06 -7.10
C VAL A 97 8.30 7.34 -6.10
N VAL A 98 7.18 6.82 -6.59
CA VAL A 98 6.12 6.21 -5.78
C VAL A 98 6.21 4.67 -5.73
N HIS A 99 6.93 4.08 -6.68
CA HIS A 99 7.16 2.65 -6.72
C HIS A 99 8.49 2.32 -7.40
N ARG A 100 9.17 1.27 -6.94
CA ARG A 100 10.44 0.80 -7.50
C ARG A 100 10.43 -0.72 -7.64
N VAL A 101 11.13 -1.19 -8.65
CA VAL A 101 11.39 -2.61 -8.88
C VAL A 101 12.87 -2.78 -9.18
N ALA A 102 13.56 -3.59 -8.40
CA ALA A 102 14.91 -4.04 -8.72
C ALA A 102 14.85 -5.44 -9.33
N LEU A 103 15.55 -5.64 -10.43
CA LEU A 103 15.49 -6.85 -11.26
C LEU A 103 16.71 -7.72 -10.99
N GLY A 104 16.50 -9.02 -10.81
CA GLY A 104 17.57 -9.99 -10.54
C GLY A 104 18.51 -10.28 -11.73
N GLY A 105 18.16 -9.81 -12.92
CA GLY A 105 18.93 -9.92 -14.16
C GLY A 105 18.40 -8.94 -15.22
N PRO A 106 19.09 -8.80 -16.38
CA PRO A 106 18.58 -7.97 -17.47
C PRO A 106 17.19 -8.45 -17.87
N ALA A 107 16.22 -7.55 -17.91
CA ALA A 107 14.85 -7.91 -18.24
C ALA A 107 14.81 -8.47 -19.67
N ALA A 108 14.71 -9.79 -19.81
CA ALA A 108 14.17 -10.36 -21.03
C ALA A 108 12.68 -9.98 -21.04
N VAL A 109 12.37 -8.75 -21.47
CA VAL A 109 11.02 -8.23 -21.63
C VAL A 109 10.30 -9.11 -22.65
N ARG A 110 9.78 -10.25 -22.20
CA ARG A 110 8.79 -11.00 -22.94
C ARG A 110 7.55 -10.14 -22.88
N ARG A 111 7.27 -9.43 -23.97
CA ARG A 111 6.05 -8.63 -24.16
C ARG A 111 4.84 -9.54 -23.99
N SER A 112 4.43 -9.78 -22.75
CA SER A 112 3.15 -10.37 -22.42
C SER A 112 2.15 -9.22 -22.46
N ARG A 113 1.10 -9.34 -23.29
CA ARG A 113 -0.06 -8.46 -23.17
C ARG A 113 -0.81 -8.84 -21.89
N CYS A 114 -0.30 -8.42 -20.74
CA CYS A 114 -1.09 -8.36 -19.54
C CYS A 114 -1.99 -7.13 -19.68
N GLY A 115 -3.26 -7.36 -20.03
CA GLY A 115 -4.24 -6.29 -20.13
C GLY A 115 -4.35 -5.55 -18.81
N THR A 116 -3.79 -4.34 -18.76
CA THR A 116 -4.02 -3.38 -17.70
C THR A 116 -5.34 -2.68 -17.98
N THR A 117 -6.37 -2.97 -17.20
CA THR A 117 -7.46 -2.03 -17.06
C THR A 117 -7.05 -1.08 -15.96
N LEU A 118 -6.39 0.02 -16.29
CA LEU A 118 -6.23 1.10 -15.33
C LEU A 118 -7.50 1.95 -15.36
N GLY A 119 -8.01 2.32 -14.19
CA GLY A 119 -9.27 3.04 -14.05
C GLY A 119 -9.20 4.03 -12.91
N THR A 120 -10.13 4.98 -12.90
CA THR A 120 -10.27 5.97 -11.83
C THR A 120 -11.17 5.41 -10.73
N SER A 121 -10.85 5.69 -9.47
CA SER A 121 -11.73 5.34 -8.36
C SER A 121 -12.94 6.27 -8.34
N PRO A 122 -14.18 5.78 -8.06
CA PRO A 122 -15.30 6.67 -7.74
C PRO A 122 -14.99 7.60 -6.56
N TRP A 123 -14.08 7.18 -5.66
CA TRP A 123 -13.63 7.96 -4.52
C TRP A 123 -12.99 9.29 -4.93
N SER A 124 -12.16 9.31 -5.97
CA SER A 124 -11.51 10.54 -6.46
C SER A 124 -12.49 11.53 -7.11
N ALA A 125 -13.74 11.13 -7.34
CA ALA A 125 -14.79 12.02 -7.83
C ALA A 125 -15.54 12.75 -6.69
N HIS A 126 -15.35 12.35 -5.44
CA HIS A 126 -15.96 13.06 -4.31
C HIS A 126 -15.15 14.32 -4.04
N GLY A 127 -15.71 15.50 -4.31
CA GLY A 127 -15.01 16.78 -4.13
C GLY A 127 -15.03 17.32 -2.69
N ASP A 128 -15.83 16.72 -1.80
CA ASP A 128 -15.99 17.15 -0.41
C ASP A 128 -15.92 15.98 0.60
N ALA A 129 -15.50 16.30 1.84
CA ALA A 129 -15.34 15.32 2.90
C ALA A 129 -16.68 14.75 3.44
N PRO A 130 -17.78 15.52 3.54
CA PRO A 130 -19.07 14.97 3.99
C PRO A 130 -19.69 13.94 3.04
N CYS A 131 -19.64 14.14 1.72
CA CYS A 131 -20.11 13.17 0.73
C CYS A 131 -19.25 11.89 0.79
N ALA A 132 -17.93 12.07 0.86
CA ALA A 132 -16.98 10.97 0.99
C ALA A 132 -17.21 10.15 2.27
N ALA A 133 -17.53 10.79 3.40
CA ALA A 133 -17.77 10.12 4.69
C ALA A 133 -18.98 9.16 4.65
N GLY A 134 -20.09 9.56 4.01
CA GLY A 134 -21.25 8.69 3.85
C GLY A 134 -20.94 7.47 3.00
N ALA A 135 -20.30 7.68 1.85
CA ALA A 135 -19.91 6.61 0.93
C ALA A 135 -18.88 5.65 1.53
N LEU A 136 -18.00 6.15 2.40
CA LEU A 136 -16.90 5.38 2.98
C LEU A 136 -17.37 4.13 3.72
N LEU A 137 -18.46 4.21 4.48
CA LEU A 137 -18.96 3.08 5.28
C LEU A 137 -19.65 1.99 4.44
N ASP A 138 -20.08 2.33 3.22
CA ASP A 138 -20.73 1.40 2.29
C ASP A 138 -19.71 0.66 1.39
N LEU A 139 -18.43 1.05 1.44
CA LEU A 139 -17.36 0.38 0.73
C LEU A 139 -17.08 -1.00 1.34
N ASN A 140 -16.60 -1.92 0.51
CA ASN A 140 -16.01 -3.15 0.99
C ASN A 140 -14.52 -2.95 1.34
N THR A 141 -13.93 -3.89 2.10
CA THR A 141 -12.53 -3.79 2.57
C THR A 141 -11.52 -3.49 1.44
N GLN A 142 -11.77 -4.00 0.24
CA GLN A 142 -10.92 -3.76 -0.93
C GLN A 142 -11.05 -2.32 -1.45
N ALA A 143 -12.27 -1.83 -1.59
CA ALA A 143 -12.55 -0.46 -1.99
C ALA A 143 -12.06 0.55 -0.93
N HIS A 144 -12.02 0.17 0.36
CA HIS A 144 -11.36 0.97 1.40
C HIS A 144 -9.87 1.20 1.09
N LEU A 145 -9.13 0.19 0.67
CA LEU A 145 -7.72 0.37 0.28
C LEU A 145 -7.58 1.23 -0.97
N ASP A 146 -8.51 1.13 -1.93
CA ASP A 146 -8.50 1.96 -3.14
C ASP A 146 -8.67 3.46 -2.82
N THR A 147 -9.34 3.82 -1.73
CA THR A 147 -9.44 5.24 -1.31
C THR A 147 -8.12 5.87 -0.90
N LEU A 148 -7.09 5.05 -0.59
CA LEU A 148 -5.77 5.53 -0.20
C LEU A 148 -4.86 5.84 -1.41
N VAL A 149 -5.22 5.36 -2.61
CA VAL A 149 -4.31 5.36 -3.77
C VAL A 149 -4.17 6.76 -4.37
N HIS A 150 -5.22 7.59 -4.33
CA HIS A 150 -5.22 8.87 -5.03
C HIS A 150 -4.27 9.90 -4.40
N ASP A 151 -4.40 10.13 -3.10
CA ASP A 151 -3.75 11.22 -2.37
C ASP A 151 -3.06 10.73 -1.08
N ALA A 152 -2.64 9.46 -1.07
CA ALA A 152 -2.13 8.77 0.10
C ALA A 152 -3.10 8.80 1.31
N GLY A 153 -4.41 8.95 1.08
CA GLY A 153 -5.44 8.89 2.12
C GLY A 153 -5.72 10.22 2.83
N VAL A 154 -5.26 11.36 2.33
CA VAL A 154 -5.51 12.68 2.94
C VAL A 154 -7.01 12.98 3.00
N GLN A 155 -7.74 12.81 1.90
CA GLN A 155 -9.18 12.99 1.85
C GLN A 155 -9.90 11.98 2.73
N ARG A 156 -9.41 10.73 2.75
CA ARG A 156 -9.93 9.68 3.60
C ARG A 156 -9.83 10.05 5.07
N ARG A 157 -8.69 10.57 5.52
CA ARG A 157 -8.51 11.03 6.90
C ARG A 157 -9.50 12.13 7.28
N ARG A 158 -9.73 13.10 6.40
CA ARG A 158 -10.74 14.16 6.60
C ARG A 158 -12.15 13.60 6.70
N ALA A 159 -12.49 12.59 5.90
CA ALA A 159 -13.78 11.92 5.97
C ALA A 159 -13.97 11.14 7.29
N LEU A 160 -12.92 10.47 7.80
CA LEU A 160 -12.95 9.79 9.10
C LEU A 160 -13.21 10.75 10.26
N GLU A 161 -12.66 11.95 10.19
CA GLU A 161 -12.88 13.03 11.15
C GLU A 161 -14.38 13.39 11.27
N GLN A 162 -15.10 13.42 10.14
CA GLN A 162 -16.54 13.69 10.11
C GLN A 162 -17.38 12.52 10.65
N LEU A 163 -16.81 11.31 10.65
CA LEU A 163 -17.45 10.10 11.19
C LEU A 163 -17.08 9.86 12.67
N GLY A 164 -16.22 10.70 13.26
CA GLY A 164 -15.82 10.59 14.66
C GLY A 164 -17.03 10.52 15.60
N GLY A 165 -16.99 9.60 16.56
CA GLY A 165 -18.07 9.36 17.51
C GLY A 165 -19.15 8.38 17.03
N ARG A 166 -19.04 7.85 15.79
CA ARG A 166 -19.84 6.70 15.34
C ARG A 166 -19.21 5.38 15.80
N ASN A 167 -20.05 4.36 16.02
CA ASN A 167 -19.57 3.04 16.47
C ASN A 167 -18.71 2.33 15.43
N GLU A 168 -18.89 2.68 14.15
CA GLU A 168 -18.16 2.12 13.03
C GLU A 168 -16.75 2.70 12.88
N VAL A 169 -16.45 3.84 13.52
CA VAL A 169 -15.18 4.57 13.33
C VAL A 169 -14.62 5.00 14.68
N SER A 170 -13.42 4.51 15.00
CA SER A 170 -12.76 4.78 16.29
C SER A 170 -11.36 5.35 16.06
N ALA A 171 -11.11 6.53 16.60
CA ALA A 171 -9.78 7.12 16.65
C ALA A 171 -8.95 6.43 17.75
N LEU A 172 -7.66 6.26 17.51
CA LEU A 172 -6.70 5.64 18.41
C LEU A 172 -5.51 6.58 18.63
N SER A 173 -4.94 6.55 19.83
CA SER A 173 -3.61 7.11 20.05
C SER A 173 -2.56 6.33 19.24
N ALA A 174 -1.51 7.00 18.77
CA ALA A 174 -0.42 6.34 18.05
C ALA A 174 0.20 5.15 18.80
N PRO A 175 0.49 5.22 20.12
CA PRO A 175 1.03 4.08 20.86
C PRO A 175 0.11 2.85 20.83
N LEU A 176 -1.20 3.06 20.98
CA LEU A 176 -2.18 1.98 20.94
C LEU A 176 -2.28 1.34 19.55
N ALA A 177 -2.29 2.18 18.50
CA ALA A 177 -2.37 1.71 17.13
C ALA A 177 -1.10 0.92 16.72
N LEU A 178 0.08 1.35 17.16
CA LEU A 178 1.34 0.63 16.97
C LEU A 178 1.38 -0.67 17.78
N HIS A 179 0.86 -0.69 19.02
CA HIS A 179 0.80 -1.90 19.84
C HIS A 179 -0.07 -3.01 19.22
N ALA A 180 -1.02 -2.67 18.35
CA ALA A 180 -1.78 -3.66 17.60
C ALA A 180 -0.88 -4.61 16.79
N LEU A 181 0.29 -4.13 16.30
CA LEU A 181 1.26 -4.95 15.57
C LEU A 181 1.85 -6.08 16.43
N ASP A 182 2.03 -5.84 17.73
CA ASP A 182 2.46 -6.88 18.67
C ASP A 182 1.43 -8.01 18.78
N HIS A 183 0.13 -7.68 18.68
CA HIS A 183 -0.94 -8.68 18.66
C HIS A 183 -0.93 -9.49 17.36
N LEU A 184 -0.75 -8.83 16.21
CA LEU A 184 -0.65 -9.53 14.91
C LEU A 184 0.50 -10.54 14.93
N HIS A 185 1.65 -10.15 15.49
CA HIS A 185 2.82 -11.02 15.61
C HIS A 185 2.58 -12.18 16.59
N ARG A 186 2.12 -11.90 17.82
CA ARG A 186 1.89 -12.92 18.85
C ARG A 186 0.92 -14.01 18.39
N ASP A 187 -0.16 -13.60 17.73
CA ASP A 187 -1.22 -14.52 17.30
C ASP A 187 -0.99 -15.07 15.89
N ARG A 188 0.12 -14.67 15.23
CA ARG A 188 0.46 -14.97 13.83
C ARG A 188 -0.72 -14.74 12.89
N LEU A 189 -1.42 -13.62 13.07
CA LEU A 189 -2.60 -13.31 12.27
C LEU A 189 -2.20 -13.07 10.82
N HIS A 190 -2.99 -13.66 9.92
CA HIS A 190 -2.84 -13.43 8.49
C HIS A 190 -3.52 -12.11 8.13
N VAL A 191 -2.72 -11.14 7.69
CA VAL A 191 -3.17 -9.78 7.37
C VAL A 191 -2.58 -9.33 6.04
N THR A 192 -3.13 -8.25 5.51
CA THR A 192 -2.57 -7.44 4.43
C THR A 192 -2.07 -6.14 5.02
N LEU A 193 -0.80 -5.83 4.79
CA LEU A 193 -0.18 -4.53 5.10
C LEU A 193 0.00 -3.75 3.81
N ALA A 194 -0.62 -2.58 3.73
CA ALA A 194 -0.64 -1.72 2.56
C ALA A 194 0.03 -0.37 2.87
N VAL A 195 1.04 -0.01 2.08
CA VAL A 195 1.74 1.28 2.19
C VAL A 195 1.32 2.15 1.00
N PRO A 196 0.54 3.23 1.25
CA PRO A 196 0.10 4.15 0.22
C PRO A 196 1.15 5.25 -0.04
N THR A 197 1.10 5.76 -1.26
CA THR A 197 1.81 6.93 -1.79
C THR A 197 0.88 7.64 -2.78
N ASP A 198 1.25 8.84 -3.23
CA ASP A 198 0.42 9.61 -4.18
C ASP A 198 0.37 8.90 -5.53
N GLY A 199 -0.75 8.25 -5.82
CA GLY A 199 -0.99 7.51 -7.05
C GLY A 199 -0.70 6.01 -6.97
N CYS A 200 -0.26 5.48 -5.82
CA CYS A 200 0.16 4.08 -5.71
C CYS A 200 -0.07 3.49 -4.31
N VAL A 201 -0.56 2.26 -4.24
CA VAL A 201 -0.56 1.43 -3.03
C VAL A 201 0.10 0.10 -3.36
N MET A 202 1.13 -0.25 -2.61
CA MET A 202 1.67 -1.61 -2.59
C MET A 202 1.22 -2.30 -1.30
N ALA A 203 0.75 -3.53 -1.44
CA ALA A 203 0.35 -4.34 -0.31
C ALA A 203 0.98 -5.73 -0.34
N VAL A 204 1.36 -6.20 0.84
CA VAL A 204 1.89 -7.54 1.07
C VAL A 204 0.97 -8.27 2.05
N GLY A 205 0.73 -9.55 1.79
CA GLY A 205 -0.13 -10.40 2.61
C GLY A 205 0.66 -11.55 3.24
N GLY A 206 0.21 -12.02 4.40
CA GLY A 206 0.79 -13.20 5.03
C GLY A 206 0.52 -13.22 6.53
N ALA A 207 0.89 -14.33 7.19
CA ALA A 207 1.04 -14.32 8.64
C ALA A 207 2.20 -13.41 9.06
N VAL A 208 2.03 -12.67 10.16
CA VAL A 208 3.12 -11.88 10.75
C VAL A 208 4.08 -12.82 11.48
N THR A 209 5.26 -13.04 10.89
CA THR A 209 6.25 -14.03 11.36
C THR A 209 7.29 -13.42 12.30
N GLY A 210 7.48 -12.11 12.27
CA GLY A 210 8.47 -11.43 13.10
C GLY A 210 8.17 -9.96 13.31
N LEU A 211 8.52 -9.46 14.49
CA LEU A 211 8.51 -8.05 14.81
C LEU A 211 9.85 -7.67 15.42
N ARG A 212 10.53 -6.66 14.87
CA ARG A 212 11.84 -6.21 15.36
C ARG A 212 11.87 -4.70 15.48
N GLY A 213 12.00 -4.20 16.70
CA GLY A 213 12.24 -2.79 16.98
C GLY A 213 13.73 -2.44 16.96
N ALA A 214 14.06 -1.26 16.44
CA ALA A 214 15.37 -0.63 16.55
C ALA A 214 15.19 0.89 16.60
N ALA A 215 15.40 1.50 17.78
CA ALA A 215 15.09 2.90 18.03
C ALA A 215 13.66 3.26 17.59
N ASP A 216 13.49 4.28 16.75
CA ASP A 216 12.20 4.73 16.22
C ASP A 216 11.76 3.95 14.96
N THR A 217 12.36 2.79 14.70
CA THR A 217 12.00 1.95 13.55
C THR A 217 11.47 0.59 14.00
N LEU A 218 10.34 0.20 13.42
CA LEU A 218 9.72 -1.10 13.60
C LEU A 218 9.71 -1.86 12.27
N PHE A 219 10.25 -3.08 12.28
CA PHE A 219 10.18 -4.00 11.15
C PHE A 219 9.13 -5.07 11.41
N VAL A 220 8.14 -5.16 10.53
CA VAL A 220 7.12 -6.20 10.50
C VAL A 220 7.44 -7.16 9.36
N HIS A 221 7.78 -8.40 9.71
CA HIS A 221 8.05 -9.46 8.76
C HIS A 221 6.78 -10.29 8.53
N LEU A 222 6.43 -10.46 7.25
CA LEU A 222 5.33 -11.30 6.78
C LEU A 222 5.88 -12.38 5.86
N GLU A 223 5.13 -13.45 5.68
CA GLU A 223 5.48 -14.50 4.69
C GLU A 223 5.67 -13.90 3.28
N GLY A 224 4.88 -12.88 2.92
CA GLY A 224 4.94 -12.22 1.62
C GLY A 224 5.87 -11.00 1.52
N GLY A 225 6.56 -10.58 2.59
CA GLY A 225 7.42 -9.40 2.52
C GLY A 225 7.78 -8.77 3.86
N THR A 226 8.33 -7.56 3.82
CA THR A 226 8.68 -6.79 5.02
C THR A 226 8.13 -5.38 4.92
N VAL A 227 7.58 -4.88 6.02
CA VAL A 227 7.18 -3.48 6.19
C VAL A 227 8.05 -2.86 7.27
N ARG A 228 8.73 -1.77 6.93
CA ARG A 228 9.44 -0.90 7.87
C ARG A 228 8.54 0.28 8.19
N ILE A 229 8.42 0.62 9.46
CA ILE A 229 7.63 1.75 9.96
C ILE A 229 8.55 2.64 10.78
N ASP A 230 8.58 3.94 10.50
CA ASP A 230 9.14 4.95 11.38
C ASP A 230 8.06 5.35 12.39
N THR A 231 8.18 4.84 13.61
CA THR A 231 7.17 5.02 14.66
C THR A 231 7.05 6.47 15.12
N SER A 232 8.09 7.30 14.92
CA SER A 232 8.07 8.73 15.27
C SER A 232 7.18 9.56 14.36
N THR A 233 6.91 9.06 13.15
CA THR A 233 6.05 9.74 12.15
C THR A 233 4.57 9.47 12.40
N VAL A 234 4.22 8.38 13.07
CA VAL A 234 2.84 8.00 13.36
C VAL A 234 2.26 8.91 14.43
N HIS A 235 1.24 9.67 14.05
CA HIS A 235 0.57 10.64 14.91
C HIS A 235 -0.70 10.08 15.54
N GLU A 236 -1.45 9.29 14.79
CA GLU A 236 -2.72 8.72 15.22
C GLU A 236 -3.04 7.44 14.46
N GLY A 237 -4.01 6.68 14.98
CA GLY A 237 -4.57 5.53 14.29
C GLY A 237 -6.09 5.61 14.18
N TRP A 238 -6.66 4.83 13.28
CA TRP A 238 -8.11 4.74 13.07
C TRP A 238 -8.51 3.29 12.83
N VAL A 239 -9.56 2.83 13.52
CA VAL A 239 -10.27 1.60 13.17
C VAL A 239 -11.52 1.97 12.40
N VAL A 240 -11.69 1.40 11.21
CA VAL A 240 -12.84 1.66 10.34
C VAL A 240 -13.53 0.34 10.05
N ARG A 241 -14.81 0.25 10.42
CA ARG A 241 -15.68 -0.92 10.19
C ARG A 241 -16.65 -0.63 9.06
N PRO A 242 -16.35 -1.06 7.82
CA PRO A 242 -17.35 -1.03 6.76
C PRO A 242 -18.58 -1.83 7.13
N ARG A 243 -19.74 -1.41 6.62
CA ARG A 243 -20.98 -2.21 6.64
C ARG A 243 -20.82 -3.51 5.85
N HIS A 244 -19.92 -3.53 4.87
CA HIS A 244 -19.73 -4.61 3.90
C HIS A 244 -18.28 -5.10 3.85
N GLY A 245 -17.71 -5.51 4.98
CA GLY A 245 -16.35 -6.03 4.97
C GLY A 245 -15.84 -6.35 6.37
N SER A 246 -14.55 -6.66 6.44
CA SER A 246 -13.81 -6.69 7.69
C SER A 246 -13.27 -5.31 8.02
N ALA A 247 -13.06 -5.07 9.31
CA ALA A 247 -12.47 -3.84 9.79
C ALA A 247 -11.09 -3.56 9.15
N THR A 248 -10.71 -2.30 9.12
CA THR A 248 -9.37 -1.84 8.72
C THR A 248 -8.76 -1.04 9.86
N LEU A 249 -7.46 -1.19 10.07
CA LEU A 249 -6.67 -0.37 11.00
C LEU A 249 -5.71 0.49 10.17
N GLU A 250 -5.75 1.80 10.36
CA GLU A 250 -5.00 2.76 9.57
C GLU A 250 -4.15 3.63 10.49
N LEU A 251 -2.91 3.88 10.11
CA LEU A 251 -1.97 4.75 10.81
C LEU A 251 -1.76 6.01 9.98
N TYR A 252 -1.82 7.18 10.60
CA TYR A 252 -1.68 8.47 9.92
C TYR A 252 -0.56 9.30 10.52
N ASP A 253 0.11 10.08 9.68
CA ASP A 253 1.09 11.06 10.10
C ASP A 253 0.44 12.41 10.47
N ARG A 254 1.25 13.37 10.92
CA ARG A 254 0.77 14.73 11.29
C ARG A 254 0.21 15.53 10.12
N THR A 255 0.51 15.15 8.88
CA THR A 255 0.00 15.81 7.67
C THR A 255 -1.34 15.21 7.22
N GLY A 256 -1.81 14.16 7.91
CA GLY A 256 -3.03 13.43 7.57
C GLY A 256 -2.84 12.43 6.44
N ARG A 257 -1.60 12.12 6.05
CA ARG A 257 -1.31 11.06 5.07
C ARG A 257 -1.26 9.71 5.78
N CYS A 258 -1.80 8.69 5.14
CA CYS A 258 -1.78 7.33 5.67
C CYS A 258 -0.35 6.77 5.56
N VAL A 259 0.20 6.39 6.71
CA VAL A 259 1.51 5.72 6.82
C VAL A 259 1.37 4.25 6.45
N LEU A 260 0.36 3.58 6.99
CA LEU A 260 0.13 2.14 6.84
C LEU A 260 -1.35 1.83 7.03
N ALA A 261 -1.91 1.00 6.15
CA ALA A 261 -3.22 0.40 6.33
C ALA A 261 -3.10 -1.12 6.51
N ILE A 262 -3.87 -1.66 7.45
CA ILE A 262 -3.90 -3.06 7.83
C ILE A 262 -5.33 -3.57 7.63
N ALA A 263 -5.45 -4.64 6.87
CA ALA A 263 -6.74 -5.25 6.55
C ALA A 263 -6.63 -6.77 6.61
N GLN A 264 -7.76 -7.45 6.79
CA GLN A 264 -7.79 -8.90 6.61
C GLN A 264 -7.93 -9.25 5.11
N PRO A 265 -7.21 -10.26 4.59
CA PRO A 265 -7.43 -10.75 3.24
C PRO A 265 -8.86 -11.28 3.06
N GLY A 266 -9.43 -11.09 1.86
CA GLY A 266 -10.82 -11.44 1.55
C GLY A 266 -11.17 -12.94 1.62
N ARG A 267 -10.18 -13.85 1.73
CA ARG A 267 -10.43 -15.28 2.00
C ARG A 267 -10.42 -15.52 3.50
N ARG A 268 -11.63 -15.60 4.03
CA ARG A 268 -11.95 -15.80 5.44
C ARG A 268 -11.65 -17.23 5.87
N GLU A 269 -10.45 -17.48 6.39
CA GLU A 269 -10.36 -18.48 7.44
C GLU A 269 -11.21 -17.97 8.62
N PRO A 270 -12.29 -18.67 9.03
CA PRO A 270 -13.24 -18.12 10.00
C PRO A 270 -12.60 -17.76 11.34
N VAL A 271 -11.61 -18.54 11.76
CA VAL A 271 -10.87 -18.31 13.01
C VAL A 271 -10.02 -17.04 12.92
N ALA A 272 -9.26 -16.87 11.84
CA ALA A 272 -8.47 -15.65 11.61
C ALA A 272 -9.38 -14.41 11.53
N ALA A 273 -10.56 -14.53 10.91
CA ALA A 273 -11.53 -13.45 10.85
C ALA A 273 -12.09 -13.08 12.22
N ALA A 274 -12.49 -14.06 13.01
CA ALA A 274 -12.97 -13.81 14.37
C ALA A 274 -11.89 -13.14 15.24
N ARG A 275 -10.62 -13.55 15.12
CA ARG A 275 -9.51 -12.93 15.86
C ARG A 275 -9.24 -11.49 15.40
N TRP A 276 -9.30 -11.22 14.09
CA TRP A 276 -9.15 -9.87 13.55
C TRP A 276 -10.27 -8.94 14.03
N GLU A 277 -11.53 -9.39 13.94
CA GLU A 277 -12.67 -8.61 14.43
C GLU A 277 -12.60 -8.41 15.95
N HIS A 278 -12.14 -9.41 16.71
CA HIS A 278 -11.92 -9.26 18.15
C HIS A 278 -10.83 -8.23 18.49
N LEU A 279 -9.67 -8.29 17.83
CA LEU A 279 -8.59 -7.31 18.02
C LEU A 279 -9.07 -5.90 17.72
N THR A 280 -9.70 -5.69 16.56
CA THR A 280 -10.17 -4.37 16.18
C THR A 280 -11.25 -3.87 17.14
N ALA A 281 -12.17 -4.74 17.61
CA ALA A 281 -13.17 -4.40 18.62
C ALA A 281 -12.53 -3.94 19.94
N MET A 282 -11.51 -4.65 20.42
CA MET A 282 -10.75 -4.27 21.61
C MET A 282 -10.12 -2.87 21.50
N LEU A 283 -9.54 -2.56 20.34
CA LEU A 283 -8.93 -1.25 20.08
C LEU A 283 -9.97 -0.12 20.11
N SER A 284 -11.21 -0.39 19.72
CA SER A 284 -12.28 0.62 19.62
C SER A 284 -12.96 1.00 20.94
N ILE A 285 -12.61 0.33 22.04
CA ILE A 285 -13.17 0.55 23.38
C ILE A 285 -12.16 1.31 24.29
N SER A 286 -10.91 1.43 23.84
CA SER A 286 -9.78 2.01 24.60
C SER A 286 -9.66 3.52 24.39
#